data_AF-A0A529I0V1-F1
#
_entry.id   AF-A0A529I0V1-F1
#
_cell.length_a   1.000
_cell.length_b   1.000
_cell.length_c   1.000
_cell.angle_alpha   90.00
_cell.angle_beta   90.00
_cell.angle_gamma   90.00
#
_symmetry.space_group_name_H-M   'P 1'
#
loop_
_entity.id
_entity.type
_entity.pdbx_description
1 polymer ?
#
loop_
_entity_poly.entity_id
_entity_poly.type
_entity_poly.pdbx_seq_one_letter_code
_entity_poly.pdbx_strand_id
1 'polypeptide(L)'
;MTNTGIEVRRDGASQDAIATPVGVRWYAAGVFAGRENIAEQHLQRQGFTSFVPRAAKTIRHARRTYTRTAAYFPGYMFVALDVTQQRWRAVNGTIGVRSLIMRGDRPSPV
;
A
#
# COMPACT_ATOMS: atom_id res chain seq x y z
N MET A 1 -29.93 -6.83 48.29
CA MET A 1 -30.65 -6.57 47.03
C MET A 1 -29.93 -5.42 46.35
N THR A 2 -28.96 -5.73 45.51
CA THR A 2 -28.04 -4.74 44.91
C THR A 2 -28.63 -4.20 43.62
N ASN A 3 -28.70 -2.88 43.53
CA ASN A 3 -29.29 -2.13 42.44
C ASN A 3 -28.64 -2.42 41.07
N THR A 4 -29.51 -2.70 40.11
CA THR A 4 -29.27 -2.62 38.67
C THR A 4 -29.02 -1.16 38.28
N GLY A 5 -27.86 -0.89 37.69
CA GLY A 5 -27.54 0.38 37.04
C GLY A 5 -27.15 0.13 35.60
N ILE A 6 -28.03 0.47 34.66
CA ILE A 6 -27.69 0.70 33.25
C ILE A 6 -27.46 2.21 33.12
N GLU A 7 -26.26 2.62 32.71
CA GLU A 7 -26.08 3.87 31.99
C GLU A 7 -25.03 3.69 30.89
N VAL A 8 -25.49 3.89 29.65
CA VAL A 8 -24.70 3.92 28.43
C VAL A 8 -23.91 5.23 28.42
N ARG A 9 -22.60 5.17 28.20
CA ARG A 9 -21.87 6.31 27.64
C ARG A 9 -20.75 5.86 26.70
N ARG A 10 -20.94 6.29 25.45
CA ARG A 10 -20.10 6.12 24.27
C ARG A 10 -18.80 6.93 24.35
N ASP A 11 -17.83 6.45 23.58
CA ASP A 11 -16.74 7.13 22.88
C ASP A 11 -15.57 7.69 23.69
N GLY A 12 -14.37 7.14 23.43
CA GLY A 12 -13.12 7.69 23.95
C GLY A 12 -11.82 6.89 23.78
N ALA A 13 -11.70 6.00 22.78
CA ALA A 13 -10.42 5.40 22.36
C ALA A 13 -10.67 4.74 20.99
N SER A 14 -9.97 5.03 19.90
CA SER A 14 -8.52 5.14 19.79
C SER A 14 -8.17 6.17 18.70
N GLN A 15 -7.45 7.22 19.07
CA GLN A 15 -6.55 7.89 18.15
C GLN A 15 -5.34 6.97 17.98
N ASP A 16 -5.43 5.98 17.10
CA ASP A 16 -4.22 5.36 16.56
C ASP A 16 -3.57 6.42 15.67
N ALA A 17 -2.70 7.20 16.30
CA ALA A 17 -1.81 8.12 15.65
C ALA A 17 -1.06 7.35 14.55
N ILE A 18 -1.41 7.59 13.29
CA ILE A 18 -0.51 7.36 12.16
C ILE A 18 0.57 8.44 12.25
N ALA A 19 1.34 8.42 13.34
CA ALA A 19 2.60 9.12 13.43
C ALA A 19 3.51 8.39 12.45
N THR A 20 3.52 8.84 11.20
CA THR A 20 4.55 8.43 10.26
C THR A 20 5.87 8.78 10.95
N PRO A 21 6.71 7.81 11.33
CA PRO A 21 7.93 8.11 12.05
C PRO A 21 8.71 9.12 11.21
N VAL A 22 9.19 10.20 11.83
CA VAL A 22 10.02 11.23 11.18
C VAL A 22 11.19 10.54 10.46
N GLY A 23 11.06 10.36 9.14
CA GLY A 23 12.00 9.59 8.32
C GLY A 23 11.33 8.72 7.24
N VAL A 24 10.11 8.22 7.49
CA VAL A 24 9.36 7.42 6.51
C VAL A 24 8.63 8.35 5.53
N ARG A 25 8.82 8.12 4.23
CA ARG A 25 8.11 8.81 3.15
C ARG A 25 7.54 7.79 2.17
N TRP A 26 6.51 8.19 1.45
CA TRP A 26 5.97 7.39 0.36
C TRP A 26 6.79 7.62 -0.90
N TYR A 27 7.06 6.53 -1.62
CA TYR A 27 7.75 6.54 -2.91
C TYR A 27 6.94 5.75 -3.93
N ALA A 28 6.91 6.24 -5.16
CA ALA A 28 6.36 5.48 -6.26
C ALA A 28 7.36 4.42 -6.74
N ALA A 29 6.88 3.21 -6.95
CA ALA A 29 7.60 2.13 -7.62
C ALA A 29 6.83 1.71 -8.87
N GLY A 30 7.54 1.57 -9.98
CA GLY A 30 7.04 0.92 -11.18
C GLY A 30 6.98 -0.58 -10.97
N VAL A 31 5.88 -1.21 -11.39
CA VAL A 31 5.64 -2.65 -11.36
C VAL A 31 5.26 -3.14 -12.74
N PHE A 32 5.44 -4.44 -13.00
CA PHE A 32 4.93 -5.03 -14.22
C PHE A 32 3.40 -5.09 -14.16
N ALA A 33 2.72 -4.61 -15.21
CA ALA A 33 1.26 -4.62 -15.27
C ALA A 33 0.71 -6.04 -15.08
N GLY A 34 -0.24 -6.20 -14.17
CA GLY A 34 -0.81 -7.50 -13.80
C GLY A 34 -0.01 -8.28 -12.76
N ARG A 35 1.17 -7.79 -12.35
CA ARG A 35 2.00 -8.39 -11.27
C ARG A 35 1.97 -7.58 -9.97
N GLU A 36 1.07 -6.62 -9.84
CA GLU A 36 0.94 -5.76 -8.66
C GLU A 36 0.73 -6.58 -7.39
N ASN A 37 -0.12 -7.61 -7.44
CA ASN A 37 -0.38 -8.49 -6.30
C ASN A 37 0.87 -9.29 -5.88
N ILE A 38 1.67 -9.75 -6.85
CA ILE A 38 2.90 -10.48 -6.57
C ILE A 38 3.92 -9.52 -5.95
N ALA A 39 4.11 -8.35 -6.56
CA ALA A 39 5.03 -7.33 -6.05
C ALA A 39 4.69 -6.93 -4.61
N GLU A 40 3.41 -6.67 -4.33
CA GLU A 40 2.91 -6.36 -2.97
C GLU A 40 3.22 -7.48 -1.97
N GLN A 41 2.93 -8.74 -2.30
CA GLN A 41 3.22 -9.88 -1.42
C GLN A 41 4.72 -10.03 -1.14
N HIS A 42 5.56 -9.89 -2.16
CA HIS A 42 7.01 -10.01 -1.97
C HIS A 42 7.59 -8.85 -1.16
N LEU A 43 7.09 -7.62 -1.37
CA LEU A 43 7.49 -6.46 -0.57
C LEU A 43 7.05 -6.61 0.89
N GLN A 44 5.83 -7.06 1.13
CA GLN A 44 5.33 -7.34 2.49
C GLN A 44 6.18 -8.40 3.20
N ARG A 45 6.56 -9.48 2.49
CA ARG A 45 7.48 -10.51 3.04
C ARG A 45 8.87 -9.98 3.37
N GLN A 46 9.34 -8.96 2.66
CA GLN A 46 10.60 -8.27 2.95
C GLN A 46 10.46 -7.22 4.06
N GLY A 47 9.27 -7.03 4.63
CA GLY A 47 9.00 -6.07 5.69
C GLY A 47 8.71 -4.65 5.18
N PHE A 48 8.48 -4.47 3.88
CA PHE A 48 8.11 -3.17 3.32
C PHE A 48 6.59 -2.95 3.37
N THR A 49 6.18 -1.77 3.83
CA THR A 49 4.80 -1.31 3.73
C THR A 49 4.54 -0.86 2.30
N SER A 50 3.60 -1.52 1.63
CA SER A 50 3.23 -1.24 0.24
C SER A 50 1.74 -0.99 0.08
N PHE A 51 1.39 -0.18 -0.91
CA PHE A 51 0.04 0.22 -1.23
C PHE A 51 -0.17 0.25 -2.75
N VAL A 52 -1.19 -0.45 -3.22
CA VAL A 52 -1.65 -0.38 -4.61
C VAL A 52 -3.09 0.14 -4.59
N PRO A 53 -3.38 1.32 -5.18
CA PRO A 53 -4.75 1.79 -5.32
C PRO A 53 -5.50 0.84 -6.24
N ARG A 54 -6.55 0.20 -5.71
CA ARG A 54 -7.39 -0.74 -6.45
C ARG A 54 -8.82 -0.22 -6.51
N ALA A 55 -9.46 -0.37 -7.65
CA ALA A 55 -10.87 -0.03 -7.85
C ALA A 55 -11.61 -1.19 -8.52
N ALA A 56 -12.91 -1.28 -8.24
CA ALA A 56 -13.80 -2.20 -8.93
C ALA A 56 -14.02 -1.69 -10.36
N LYS A 57 -13.67 -2.52 -11.35
CA LYS A 57 -13.91 -2.24 -12.77
C LYS A 57 -14.93 -3.24 -13.29
N THR A 58 -16.05 -2.74 -13.81
CA THR A 58 -17.02 -3.55 -14.54
C THR A 58 -16.52 -3.78 -15.95
N ILE A 59 -16.36 -5.05 -16.34
CA ILE A 59 -15.91 -5.48 -17.66
C ILE A 59 -17.08 -6.19 -18.34
N ARG A 60 -17.36 -5.81 -19.59
CA ARG A 60 -18.33 -6.49 -20.46
C ARG A 60 -17.56 -7.26 -21.52
N HIS A 61 -17.68 -8.59 -21.53
CA HIS A 61 -17.01 -9.45 -22.49
C HIS A 61 -17.92 -10.63 -22.86
N ALA A 62 -18.01 -10.96 -24.16
CA ALA A 62 -18.76 -12.10 -24.69
C ALA A 62 -20.16 -12.30 -24.04
N ARG A 63 -21.00 -11.24 -24.09
CA ARG A 63 -22.35 -11.19 -23.49
C ARG A 63 -22.42 -11.36 -21.97
N ARG A 64 -21.29 -11.38 -21.27
CA ARG A 64 -21.22 -11.44 -19.80
C ARG A 64 -20.68 -10.12 -19.24
N THR A 65 -21.25 -9.69 -18.13
CA THR A 65 -20.78 -8.55 -17.35
C THR A 65 -20.24 -9.08 -16.03
N TYR A 66 -19.00 -8.74 -15.69
CA TYR A 66 -18.41 -9.12 -14.41
C TYR A 66 -17.61 -7.95 -13.83
N THR A 67 -17.57 -7.88 -12.51
CA THR A 67 -16.79 -6.89 -11.78
C THR A 67 -15.47 -7.51 -11.35
N ARG A 68 -14.36 -6.85 -11.67
CA ARG A 68 -13.02 -7.27 -11.25
C ARG A 68 -12.33 -6.13 -10.54
N THR A 69 -11.68 -6.43 -9.42
CA THR A 69 -10.75 -5.50 -8.76
C THR A 69 -9.48 -5.38 -9.60
N ALA A 70 -9.17 -4.17 -10.03
CA ALA A 70 -7.98 -3.87 -10.82
C ALA A 70 -7.23 -2.67 -10.22
N ALA A 71 -5.92 -2.59 -10.45
CA ALA A 71 -5.14 -1.41 -10.09
C ALA A 71 -5.70 -0.19 -10.84
N TYR A 72 -5.89 0.92 -10.12
CA TYR A 72 -6.34 2.18 -10.71
C TYR A 72 -5.25 2.78 -11.61
N PHE A 73 -3.99 2.59 -11.22
CA PHE A 73 -2.81 2.93 -12.00
C PHE A 73 -2.02 1.65 -12.31
N PRO A 74 -2.39 0.90 -13.37
CA PRO A 74 -1.66 -0.31 -13.75
C PRO A 74 -0.17 -0.01 -13.95
N GLY A 75 0.69 -0.88 -13.42
CA GLY A 75 2.13 -0.69 -13.50
C GLY A 75 2.74 0.27 -12.47
N TYR A 76 1.94 0.79 -11.53
CA TYR A 76 2.44 1.61 -10.41
C TYR A 76 2.00 1.06 -9.06
N MET A 77 2.87 1.24 -8.07
CA MET A 77 2.57 1.02 -6.67
C MET A 77 3.28 2.05 -5.79
N PHE A 78 2.84 2.18 -4.54
CA PHE A 78 3.44 3.05 -3.55
C PHE A 78 4.09 2.22 -2.46
N VAL A 79 5.26 2.65 -1.99
CA VAL A 79 6.00 1.97 -0.92
C VAL A 79 6.42 3.01 0.10
N ALA A 80 6.12 2.76 1.37
CA ALA A 80 6.59 3.59 2.48
C ALA A 80 7.99 3.12 2.88
N LEU A 81 8.96 4.03 2.79
CA LEU A 81 10.37 3.74 3.01
C LEU A 81 10.99 4.83 3.88
N ASP A 82 11.93 4.42 4.72
CA ASP A 82 12.92 5.33 5.28
C ASP A 82 14.22 5.20 4.47
N VAL A 83 14.53 6.20 3.66
CA VAL A 83 15.73 6.21 2.80
C VAL A 83 17.05 6.26 3.59
N THR A 84 17.02 6.65 4.86
CA THR A 84 18.20 6.74 5.73
C THR A 84 18.47 5.44 6.47
N GLN A 85 17.42 4.71 6.84
CA GLN A 85 17.52 3.50 7.66
C GLN A 85 17.33 2.20 6.87
N GLN A 86 16.52 2.20 5.81
CA GLN A 86 16.20 0.99 5.04
C GLN A 86 17.06 0.84 3.80
N ARG A 87 17.34 -0.42 3.42
CA ARG A 87 17.96 -0.80 2.15
C ARG A 87 16.97 -0.64 1.00
N TRP A 88 16.59 0.59 0.69
CA TRP A 88 15.58 0.90 -0.35
C TRP A 88 15.91 0.31 -1.73
N ARG A 89 17.20 0.07 -2.04
CA ARG A 89 17.62 -0.63 -3.27
C ARG A 89 17.08 -2.07 -3.36
N ALA A 90 16.75 -2.71 -2.24
CA ALA A 90 16.14 -4.04 -2.22
C ALA A 90 14.77 -4.05 -2.94
N VAL A 91 14.04 -2.93 -2.92
CA VAL A 91 12.77 -2.79 -3.64
C VAL A 91 12.94 -3.04 -5.14
N ASN A 92 14.06 -2.60 -5.74
CA ASN A 92 14.35 -2.82 -7.16
C ASN A 92 14.64 -4.29 -7.51
N GLY A 93 15.06 -5.09 -6.52
CA GLY A 93 15.31 -6.52 -6.70
C GLY A 93 14.07 -7.40 -6.45
N THR A 94 12.94 -6.78 -6.10
CA THR A 94 11.73 -7.53 -5.74
C THR A 94 10.99 -8.06 -6.96
N ILE A 95 10.58 -9.33 -6.91
CA ILE A 95 9.82 -9.99 -7.97
C ILE A 95 8.53 -9.20 -8.26
N GLY A 96 8.35 -8.79 -9.52
CA GLY A 96 7.20 -8.02 -9.97
C GLY A 96 7.39 -6.50 -9.93
N VAL A 97 8.42 -6.00 -9.25
CA VAL A 97 8.85 -4.60 -9.30
C VAL A 97 9.78 -4.39 -10.50
N ARG A 98 9.59 -3.28 -11.21
CA ARG A 98 10.48 -2.82 -12.28
C ARG A 98 11.57 -1.93 -11.73
N SER A 99 11.20 -0.88 -11.00
CA SER A 99 12.14 0.08 -10.40
C SER A 99 11.40 1.12 -9.55
N LEU A 100 12.02 1.60 -8.48
CA LEU A 100 11.64 2.86 -7.82
C LEU A 100 11.76 4.04 -8.79
N ILE A 101 10.85 5.00 -8.67
CA ILE A 101 10.92 6.25 -9.42
C ILE A 101 11.98 7.14 -8.77
N MET A 102 13.04 7.44 -9.51
CA MET A 102 14.20 8.18 -9.02
C MET A 102 14.23 9.60 -9.55
N ARG A 103 14.81 10.50 -8.75
CA ARG A 103 15.23 11.85 -9.16
C ARG A 103 16.74 11.94 -8.96
N GLY A 104 17.49 11.77 -10.05
CA GLY A 104 18.94 11.55 -9.98
C GLY A 104 19.26 10.23 -9.28
N ASP A 105 20.11 10.28 -8.27
CA ASP A 105 20.61 9.08 -7.56
C ASP A 105 19.75 8.63 -6.37
N ARG A 106 18.66 9.35 -6.07
CA ARG A 106 17.79 9.06 -4.92
C ARG A 106 16.34 8.86 -5.36
N PRO A 107 15.58 7.98 -4.68
CA PRO A 107 14.16 7.85 -4.95
C PRO A 107 13.44 9.17 -4.64
N SER A 108 12.49 9.55 -5.48
CA SER A 108 11.72 10.78 -5.29
C SER A 108 10.50 10.49 -4.42
N PRO A 109 10.31 11.19 -3.29
CA PRO A 109 9.08 11.06 -2.54
C PRO A 109 7.90 11.56 -3.37
N VAL A 110 6.72 10.97 -3.14
CA VAL A 110 5.42 11.42 -3.70
C VAL A 110 4.71 12.40 -2.77
#